data_AF-A0A966NSZ0-F1
#
_entry.id   AF-A0A966NSZ0-F1
#
_cell.length_a   1.000
_cell.length_b   1.000
_cell.length_c   1.000
_cell.angle_alpha   90.00
_cell.angle_beta   90.00
_cell.angle_gamma   90.00
#
_symmetry.space_group_name_H-M   'P 1'
#
loop_
_entity.id
_entity.type
_entity.pdbx_description
1 polymer ?
#
loop_
_entity_poly.entity_id
_entity_poly.type
_entity_poly.pdbx_seq_one_letter_code
_entity_poly.pdbx_strand_id
1 'polypeptide(L)'
;MHPFHLAFPVDNLQDARAFYGGLLGCPEGRSSDEWIDFNLFGHQIVAHLADGEAKNDVHSDVDGKKVPVRHFGIVLSMLEWEAMADKLKKAGIQFVIEPYIRF
;
A
#
# COMPACT_ATOMS: atom_id res chain seq x y z
N MET A 1 -18.67 5.40 9.35
CA MET A 1 -17.21 5.39 9.10
C MET A 1 -16.78 6.83 8.82
N HIS A 2 -15.70 7.31 9.44
CA HIS A 2 -15.06 8.57 9.06
C HIS A 2 -13.82 8.20 8.24
N PRO A 3 -13.83 8.42 6.91
CA PRO A 3 -12.68 8.07 6.08
C PRO A 3 -11.49 8.94 6.44
N PHE A 4 -10.29 8.40 6.29
CA PHE A 4 -9.05 9.17 6.45
C PHE A 4 -8.55 9.58 5.07
N HIS A 5 -7.71 10.61 5.07
CA HIS A 5 -6.91 11.03 3.95
C HIS A 5 -5.43 10.80 4.29
N LEU A 6 -4.70 10.10 3.42
CA LEU A 6 -3.27 9.86 3.59
C LEU A 6 -2.52 10.11 2.28
N ALA A 7 -1.65 11.12 2.26
CA ALA A 7 -0.74 11.36 1.16
C ALA A 7 0.62 10.69 1.43
N PHE A 8 1.23 10.13 0.39
CA PHE A 8 2.54 9.48 0.47
C PHE A 8 3.34 9.67 -0.83
N PRO A 9 4.69 9.75 -0.75
CA PRO A 9 5.53 9.91 -1.93
C PRO A 9 5.66 8.60 -2.72
N VAL A 10 5.77 8.73 -4.03
CA VAL A 10 6.15 7.66 -4.97
C VAL A 10 7.18 8.19 -5.97
N ASP A 11 8.04 7.30 -6.47
CA ASP A 11 9.00 7.65 -7.53
C ASP A 11 8.38 7.51 -8.94
N ASN A 12 7.24 6.81 -9.07
CA ASN A 12 6.58 6.59 -10.37
C ASN A 12 5.06 6.44 -10.22
N LEU A 13 4.31 7.33 -10.87
CA LEU A 13 2.84 7.32 -10.84
C LEU A 13 2.21 6.17 -11.64
N GLN A 14 2.87 5.67 -12.69
CA GLN A 14 2.36 4.53 -13.46
C GLN A 14 2.51 3.23 -12.68
N ASP A 15 3.61 3.06 -11.96
CA ASP A 15 3.77 1.90 -11.06
C ASP A 15 2.74 1.95 -9.93
N ALA A 16 2.51 3.14 -9.34
CA ALA A 16 1.46 3.34 -8.36
C ALA A 16 0.07 3.01 -8.92
N ARG A 17 -0.26 3.45 -10.14
CA ARG A 17 -1.52 3.14 -10.81
C ARG A 17 -1.68 1.65 -11.08
N ALA A 18 -0.63 0.99 -11.58
CA ALA A 18 -0.64 -0.44 -11.85
C ALA A 18 -0.85 -1.25 -10.54
N PHE A 19 -0.21 -0.82 -9.45
CA PHE A 19 -0.33 -1.48 -8.16
C PHE A 19 -1.67 -1.20 -7.46
N TYR A 20 -2.00 0.06 -7.17
CA TYR A 20 -3.21 0.41 -6.42
C TYR A 20 -4.48 0.25 -7.26
N GLY A 21 -4.49 0.81 -8.47
CA GLY A 21 -5.65 0.74 -9.38
C GLY A 21 -5.84 -0.63 -10.01
N GLY A 22 -4.76 -1.19 -10.55
CA GLY A 22 -4.79 -2.49 -11.25
C GLY A 22 -4.81 -3.67 -10.29
N LEU A 23 -3.68 -3.90 -9.60
CA LEU A 23 -3.51 -5.10 -8.78
C LEU A 23 -4.42 -5.08 -7.55
N LEU A 24 -4.42 -4.03 -6.73
CA LEU A 24 -5.27 -3.97 -5.54
C LEU A 24 -6.74 -3.76 -5.90
N GLY A 25 -7.02 -3.10 -7.03
CA GLY A 25 -8.39 -2.82 -7.50
C GLY A 25 -9.01 -1.61 -6.82
N CYS A 26 -8.19 -0.70 -6.29
CA CYS A 26 -8.65 0.55 -5.68
C CYS A 26 -9.10 1.52 -6.78
N PRO A 27 -10.37 1.95 -6.82
CA PRO A 27 -10.83 2.91 -7.83
C PRO A 27 -9.98 4.19 -7.81
N GLU A 28 -9.49 4.60 -8.98
CA GLU A 28 -8.83 5.89 -9.16
C GLU A 28 -9.87 7.02 -9.06
N GLY A 29 -9.51 8.08 -8.34
CA GLY A 29 -10.30 9.30 -8.19
C GLY A 29 -9.80 10.39 -9.13
N ARG A 30 -9.40 11.52 -8.56
CA ARG A 30 -8.77 12.61 -9.32
C ARG A 30 -7.28 12.30 -9.51
N SER A 31 -6.69 12.85 -10.56
CA SER A 31 -5.26 12.75 -10.81
C SER A 31 -4.74 13.96 -11.59
N SER A 32 -3.43 14.12 -11.58
CA SER A 32 -2.67 15.08 -12.38
C SER A 32 -1.35 14.43 -12.83
N ASP A 33 -0.48 15.21 -13.48
CA ASP A 33 0.87 14.77 -13.83
C ASP A 33 1.78 14.57 -12.59
N GLU A 34 1.36 15.03 -11.41
CA GLU A 34 2.16 14.99 -10.17
C GLU A 34 1.53 14.16 -9.04
N TRP A 35 0.29 13.69 -9.17
CA TRP A 35 -0.37 12.90 -8.12
C TRP A 35 -1.60 12.11 -8.60
N ILE A 36 -1.98 11.07 -7.84
CA ILE A 36 -3.18 10.25 -8.07
C ILE A 36 -3.89 9.94 -6.74
N ASP A 37 -5.20 10.18 -6.67
CA ASP A 37 -6.08 9.73 -5.58
C ASP A 37 -6.57 8.29 -5.84
N PHE A 38 -6.56 7.43 -4.83
CA PHE A 38 -7.21 6.11 -4.86
C PHE A 38 -8.19 5.94 -3.70
N ASN A 39 -9.28 5.21 -3.95
CA ASN A 39 -10.18 4.73 -2.90
C ASN A 39 -9.71 3.36 -2.38
N LEU A 40 -9.06 3.38 -1.21
CA LEU A 40 -8.63 2.19 -0.47
C LEU A 40 -9.69 1.82 0.58
N PHE A 41 -10.62 0.92 0.22
CA PHE A 41 -11.64 0.40 1.15
C PHE A 41 -12.48 1.51 1.85
N GLY A 42 -12.82 2.56 1.11
CA GLY A 42 -13.55 3.73 1.62
C GLY A 42 -12.66 4.87 2.13
N HIS A 43 -11.35 4.66 2.23
CA HIS A 43 -10.38 5.69 2.63
C HIS A 43 -9.70 6.30 1.41
N GLN A 44 -9.33 7.58 1.50
CA GLN A 44 -8.62 8.26 0.42
C GLN A 44 -7.11 8.17 0.67
N ILE A 45 -6.38 7.55 -0.26
CA ILE A 45 -4.93 7.60 -0.27
C ILE A 45 -4.46 8.35 -1.52
N VAL A 46 -3.38 9.12 -1.41
CA VAL A 46 -2.89 9.96 -2.50
C VAL A 46 -1.40 9.71 -2.72
N ALA A 47 -1.07 9.17 -3.90
CA ALA A 47 0.31 8.99 -4.32
C ALA A 47 0.80 10.30 -4.96
N HIS A 48 1.83 10.93 -4.39
CA HIS A 48 2.48 12.11 -4.92
C HIS A 48 3.81 11.76 -5.56
N LEU A 49 4.04 12.20 -6.80
CA LEU A 49 5.34 12.05 -7.45
C LEU A 49 6.38 12.91 -6.73
N ALA A 50 7.36 12.28 -6.11
CA ALA A 50 8.42 12.93 -5.36
C ALA A 50 9.69 12.08 -5.42
N ASP A 51 10.49 12.31 -6.48
CA ASP A 51 11.68 11.53 -6.78
C ASP A 51 12.66 11.49 -5.60
N GLY A 52 12.97 10.29 -5.13
CA GLY A 52 13.92 10.03 -4.05
C GLY A 52 13.33 10.11 -2.64
N GLU A 53 12.10 10.59 -2.47
CA GLU A 53 11.42 10.72 -1.17
C GLU A 53 10.70 9.42 -0.75
N ALA A 54 10.45 8.51 -1.70
CA ALA A 54 9.74 7.24 -1.46
C ALA A 54 10.58 6.15 -0.77
N LYS A 55 11.88 6.38 -0.54
CA LYS A 55 12.78 5.44 0.16
C LYS A 55 12.24 5.09 1.54
N ASN A 56 12.49 3.90 2.06
CA ASN A 56 11.97 3.50 3.38
C ASN A 56 12.98 2.68 4.18
N ASP A 57 14.19 3.22 4.31
CA ASP A 57 15.34 2.48 4.84
C ASP A 57 15.41 2.45 6.38
N VAL A 58 14.51 3.18 7.06
CA VAL A 58 14.45 3.21 8.53
C VAL A 58 13.54 2.09 9.03
N HIS A 59 14.09 1.22 9.87
CA HIS A 59 13.42 0.03 10.37
C HIS A 59 13.44 -0.05 11.90
N SER A 60 12.46 -0.74 12.48
CA SER A 60 12.45 -1.19 13.88
C SER A 60 12.44 -2.72 13.96
N ASP A 61 12.96 -3.27 15.07
CA ASP A 61 12.88 -4.70 15.35
C ASP A 61 11.56 -5.02 16.06
N VAL A 62 10.71 -5.82 15.41
CA VAL A 62 9.46 -6.33 15.99
C VAL A 62 9.43 -7.83 15.76
N ASP A 63 9.44 -8.61 16.85
CA ASP A 63 9.46 -10.08 16.83
C ASP A 63 10.54 -10.68 15.90
N GLY A 64 11.74 -10.10 15.92
CA GLY A 64 12.87 -10.53 15.09
C GLY A 64 12.75 -10.16 13.61
N LYS A 65 11.76 -9.35 13.22
CA LYS A 65 11.58 -8.84 11.86
C LYS A 65 11.92 -7.34 11.79
N LYS A 66 12.60 -6.94 10.72
CA LYS A 66 12.89 -5.54 10.39
C LYS A 66 11.67 -4.90 9.74
N VAL A 67 10.85 -4.22 10.52
CA VAL A 67 9.63 -3.55 10.04
C VAL A 67 9.99 -2.13 9.58
N PRO A 68 9.72 -1.75 8.31
CA PRO A 68 9.90 -0.37 7.88
C PRO A 68 9.03 0.58 8.69
N VAL A 69 9.58 1.68 9.20
CA VAL A 69 8.85 2.58 10.12
C VAL A 69 7.69 3.28 9.41
N ARG A 70 7.90 3.76 8.18
CA ARG A 70 6.84 4.41 7.40
C ARG A 70 6.00 3.35 6.71
N HIS A 71 4.89 2.96 7.30
CA HIS A 71 3.95 2.06 6.66
C HIS A 71 2.51 2.45 7.01
N PHE A 72 1.60 2.09 6.12
CA PHE A 72 0.16 2.19 6.34
C PHE A 72 -0.50 0.96 5.72
N GLY A 73 -1.76 0.74 6.08
CA GLY A 73 -2.52 -0.37 5.56
C GLY A 73 -3.97 -0.27 5.97
N ILE A 74 -4.73 -1.28 5.57
CA ILE A 74 -6.13 -1.44 5.93
C ILE A 74 -6.26 -2.63 6.87
N VAL A 75 -7.14 -2.50 7.87
CA VAL A 75 -7.53 -3.62 8.72
C VAL A 75 -8.67 -4.36 8.03
N LEU A 76 -8.45 -5.64 7.73
CA LEU A 76 -9.39 -6.51 7.02
C LEU A 76 -9.92 -7.59 7.95
N SER A 77 -11.08 -8.16 7.60
CA SER A 77 -11.47 -9.46 8.19
C SER A 77 -10.47 -10.55 7.79
N MET A 78 -10.41 -11.66 8.54
CA MET A 78 -9.48 -12.75 8.24
C MET A 78 -9.68 -13.31 6.81
N LEU A 79 -10.94 -13.47 6.38
CA LEU A 79 -11.27 -13.95 5.05
C LEU A 79 -10.74 -13.01 3.94
N GLU A 80 -10.92 -11.70 4.11
CA GLU A 80 -10.41 -10.70 3.17
C GLU A 80 -8.89 -10.64 3.18
N TRP A 81 -8.27 -10.79 4.35
CA TRP A 81 -6.81 -10.82 4.50
C TRP A 81 -6.20 -12.04 3.79
N GLU A 82 -6.75 -13.24 3.97
CA GLU A 82 -6.31 -14.46 3.30
C GLU A 82 -6.45 -14.32 1.78
N ALA A 83 -7.60 -13.84 1.30
CA ALA A 83 -7.83 -13.62 -0.12
C ALA A 83 -6.85 -12.59 -0.72
N MET A 84 -6.56 -11.51 0.01
CA MET A 84 -5.60 -10.49 -0.41
C MET A 84 -4.17 -11.05 -0.45
N ALA A 85 -3.76 -11.80 0.58
CA ALA A 85 -2.44 -12.42 0.64
C ALA A 85 -2.24 -13.39 -0.54
N ASP A 86 -3.22 -14.24 -0.82
CA ASP A 86 -3.19 -15.17 -1.95
C ASP A 86 -3.13 -14.46 -3.29
N LYS A 87 -3.91 -13.38 -3.46
CA LYS A 87 -3.90 -12.56 -4.68
C LYS A 87 -2.51 -11.97 -4.93
N LEU A 88 -1.89 -11.39 -3.91
CA LEU A 88 -0.57 -10.77 -4.01
C LEU A 88 0.53 -11.82 -4.24
N LYS A 89 0.46 -12.98 -3.58
CA LYS A 89 1.37 -14.12 -3.83
C LYS A 89 1.26 -14.63 -5.28
N LYS A 90 0.04 -14.80 -5.80
CA LYS A 90 -0.19 -15.23 -7.19
C LYS A 90 0.30 -14.22 -8.21
N ALA A 91 0.28 -12.93 -7.87
CA ALA A 91 0.83 -11.85 -8.69
C ALA A 91 2.38 -11.77 -8.61
N GLY A 92 3.04 -12.61 -7.80
CA GLY A 92 4.49 -12.64 -7.68
C GLY A 92 5.08 -11.44 -6.93
N ILE A 93 4.29 -10.78 -6.09
CA ILE A 93 4.78 -9.66 -5.27
C ILE A 93 5.83 -10.16 -4.28
N GLN A 94 6.96 -9.47 -4.23
CA GLN A 94 7.97 -9.68 -3.20
C GLN A 94 7.56 -8.96 -1.93
N PHE A 95 7.37 -9.72 -0.85
CA PHE A 95 7.01 -9.16 0.44
C PHE A 95 8.27 -8.77 1.21
N VAL A 96 8.26 -7.58 1.83
CA VAL A 96 9.27 -7.22 2.85
C VAL A 96 9.18 -8.17 4.05
N ILE A 97 7.95 -8.51 4.44
CA ILE A 97 7.63 -9.51 5.46
C ILE A 97 6.51 -10.39 4.90
N GLU A 98 6.77 -11.69 4.77
CA GLU A 98 5.79 -12.66 4.28
C GLU A 98 4.48 -12.66 5.08
N PRO A 99 3.30 -12.82 4.45
CA PRO A 99 2.03 -12.90 5.15
C PRO A 99 2.01 -14.04 6.17
N TYR A 100 1.73 -13.72 7.43
CA TYR A 100 1.65 -14.66 8.54
C TYR A 100 0.64 -14.17 9.57
N ILE A 101 0.00 -15.11 10.26
CA ILE A 101 -0.85 -14.82 11.42
C ILE A 101 0.06 -14.72 12.65
N ARG A 102 0.00 -13.59 13.36
CA ARG A 102 0.83 -13.33 14.55
C ARG A 102 0.16 -13.77 15.85
N PHE A 103 -1.17 -13.68 15.94
CA PHE A 103 -2.00 -14.03 17.09
C PHE A 103 -3.26 -14.75 16.64
#